data_AF-A0A096A1D4-F1
#
_entry.id   AF-A0A096A1D4-F1
#
_cell.length_a   1.000
_cell.length_b   1.000
_cell.length_c   1.000
_cell.angle_alpha   90.00
_cell.angle_beta   90.00
_cell.angle_gamma   90.00
#
_symmetry.space_group_name_H-M   'P 1'
#
loop_
_entity.id
_entity.type
_entity.pdbx_description
1 polymer ?
#
loop_
_entity_poly.entity_id
_entity_poly.type
_entity_poly.pdbx_seq_one_letter_code
_entity_poly.pdbx_strand_id
1 'polypeptide(L)'
;MYKSEIPTFGTFLKYLLTITKVKSKELASYLSYDPSYISKWIHDKNLPSNSEILNVIEDISSFFAKRIYLSDIQNDIQKLTDNRLILNSEVSVQLALSNIVRDSYYTTLVKNPLSNKHEKMNFTVVDQNLIDEKTSNLIRFIVSSAQQDTMDIYISLRSFDIFNDRNFNSYTFFSTKNLTCNLHIAISSKWFKLGLEDIFSFIESLFALAMFNTTVYLDCENICDNFIYLKDHALLSYLFNPYGKPILLNATDSSNVLTNIENVCKMQFLNRNILFQSTSYQLCELENLLIAKLNKSPIIILTQYFNWFFLKIDTFEKFVKKKKLKKYILDWTYDSLETVYDMLNAGIEVNVIFNFDNLLYLASSDSVSFYGNNVTIDYDDIYAYCNDLADLIDRYENFSVYSLNNLPSLTPLNSYNINVFISKSTVYIKKNDTILSNKDDKFVYSNDREVCADIYNAINKVLKRQDSLYMVDGDMFLEMVNNSIKIFENTHKSSITKKR
;
A
#
# COMPACT_ATOMS: atom_id res chain seq x y z
N MET A 1 12.36 23.25 -14.48
CA MET A 1 12.18 23.42 -13.01
C MET A 1 10.85 22.76 -12.68
N TYR A 2 10.75 21.64 -11.98
CA TYR A 2 11.50 21.19 -10.80
C TYR A 2 12.00 19.74 -10.93
N LYS A 3 13.21 19.48 -10.44
CA LYS A 3 13.74 18.16 -10.06
C LYS A 3 13.87 18.18 -8.53
N SER A 4 13.22 17.22 -7.87
CA SER A 4 13.54 16.66 -6.55
C SER A 4 13.49 17.51 -5.26
N GLU A 5 12.79 18.64 -5.17
CA GLU A 5 12.57 19.29 -3.87
C GLU A 5 11.18 19.91 -3.72
N ILE A 6 10.49 19.59 -2.62
CA ILE A 6 9.17 20.17 -2.28
C ILE A 6 9.35 21.68 -2.01
N PRO A 7 8.55 22.56 -2.64
CA PRO A 7 8.65 24.01 -2.43
C PRO A 7 8.24 24.42 -1.00
N THR A 8 8.72 25.57 -0.53
CA THR A 8 8.22 26.18 0.72
C THR A 8 6.75 26.56 0.58
N PHE A 9 6.01 26.62 1.69
CA PHE A 9 4.61 27.04 1.78
C PHE A 9 4.32 28.31 1.01
N GLY A 10 5.10 29.36 1.24
CA GLY A 10 4.92 30.64 0.57
C GLY A 10 5.16 30.54 -0.92
N THR A 11 6.19 29.79 -1.33
CA THR A 11 6.49 29.53 -2.75
C THR A 11 5.36 28.77 -3.42
N PHE A 12 4.84 27.73 -2.77
CA PHE A 12 3.76 26.91 -3.31
C PHE A 12 2.42 27.68 -3.35
N LEU A 13 2.09 28.41 -2.29
CA LEU A 13 0.90 29.25 -2.24
C LEU A 13 0.94 30.34 -3.31
N LYS A 14 2.12 30.95 -3.54
CA LYS A 14 2.32 31.92 -4.62
C LYS A 14 2.17 31.27 -6.00
N TYR A 15 2.64 30.04 -6.17
CA TYR A 15 2.45 29.27 -7.38
C TYR A 15 0.97 29.00 -7.65
N LEU A 16 0.21 28.54 -6.65
CA LEU A 16 -1.25 28.32 -6.77
C LEU A 16 -1.98 29.59 -7.18
N LEU A 17 -1.74 30.72 -6.50
CA LEU A 17 -2.30 32.02 -6.86
C LEU A 17 -2.00 32.41 -8.32
N THR A 18 -0.79 32.10 -8.78
CA THR A 18 -0.33 32.44 -10.14
C THR A 18 -1.04 31.59 -11.20
N ILE A 19 -1.05 30.26 -11.04
CA ILE A 19 -1.63 29.37 -12.05
C ILE A 19 -3.15 29.50 -12.14
N THR A 20 -3.83 29.75 -11.01
CA THR A 20 -5.28 29.94 -11.00
C THR A 20 -5.70 31.38 -11.26
N LYS A 21 -4.75 32.30 -11.42
CA LYS A 21 -4.96 33.75 -11.58
C LYS A 21 -5.82 34.37 -10.47
N VAL A 22 -5.74 33.82 -9.25
CA VAL A 22 -6.50 34.30 -8.10
C VAL A 22 -5.71 35.40 -7.39
N LYS A 23 -6.39 36.48 -6.99
CA LYS A 23 -5.81 37.53 -6.16
C LYS A 23 -5.77 37.09 -4.70
N SER A 24 -4.70 37.43 -3.98
CA SER A 24 -4.55 37.12 -2.54
C SER A 24 -5.73 37.60 -1.67
N LYS A 25 -6.39 38.70 -2.05
CA LYS A 25 -7.59 39.22 -1.35
C LYS A 25 -8.79 38.28 -1.44
N GLU A 26 -8.95 37.55 -2.54
CA GLU A 26 -10.04 36.60 -2.72
C GLU A 26 -9.84 35.37 -1.83
N LEU A 27 -8.60 34.85 -1.79
CA LEU A 27 -8.25 33.78 -0.87
C LEU A 27 -8.43 34.21 0.59
N ALA A 28 -7.98 35.42 0.95
CA ALA A 28 -8.15 35.96 2.30
C ALA A 28 -9.63 36.00 2.71
N SER A 29 -10.49 36.48 1.80
CA SER A 29 -11.93 36.53 2.01
C SER A 29 -12.56 35.16 2.18
N TYR A 30 -12.08 34.14 1.46
CA TYR A 30 -12.57 32.76 1.59
C TYR A 30 -12.18 32.15 2.95
N LEU A 31 -10.93 32.35 3.36
CA LEU A 31 -10.40 31.84 4.63
C LEU A 31 -10.88 32.65 5.85
N SER A 32 -11.60 33.76 5.65
CA SER A 32 -11.94 34.73 6.70
C SER A 32 -10.71 35.33 7.43
N TYR A 33 -9.60 35.52 6.69
CA TYR A 33 -8.38 36.18 7.19
C TYR A 33 -8.24 37.61 6.64
N ASP A 34 -7.52 38.46 7.36
CA ASP A 34 -7.09 39.75 6.82
C ASP A 34 -6.07 39.53 5.66
N PRO A 35 -6.17 40.26 4.52
CA PRO A 35 -5.27 40.10 3.39
C PRO A 35 -3.77 40.23 3.70
N SER A 36 -3.41 40.92 4.79
CA SER A 36 -2.04 41.02 5.26
C SER A 36 -1.46 39.68 5.74
N TYR A 37 -2.29 38.73 6.20
CA TYR A 37 -1.83 37.37 6.56
C TYR A 37 -1.41 36.59 5.33
N ILE A 38 -2.24 36.56 4.29
CA ILE A 38 -1.88 35.90 3.02
C ILE A 38 -0.60 36.51 2.44
N SER A 39 -0.48 37.84 2.53
CA SER A 39 0.73 38.57 2.10
C SER A 39 1.98 38.18 2.89
N LYS A 40 1.84 37.81 4.18
CA LYS A 40 2.95 37.30 5.00
C LYS A 40 3.26 35.83 4.64
N TRP A 41 2.22 35.00 4.48
CA TRP A 41 2.36 33.58 4.17
C TRP A 41 3.05 33.30 2.84
N ILE A 42 2.73 34.05 1.78
CA ILE A 42 3.41 33.92 0.47
C ILE A 42 4.92 34.27 0.52
N HIS A 43 5.37 34.90 1.61
CA HIS A 43 6.78 35.21 1.87
C HIS A 43 7.35 34.36 3.03
N ASP A 44 6.70 33.25 3.39
CA ASP A 44 7.11 32.34 4.47
C ASP A 44 7.23 33.03 5.84
N LYS A 45 6.47 34.11 6.08
CA LYS A 45 6.45 34.86 7.35
C LYS A 45 5.13 34.67 8.07
N ASN A 46 5.19 34.60 9.41
CA ASN A 46 4.01 34.49 10.30
C ASN A 46 2.99 33.48 9.77
N LEU A 47 3.47 32.27 9.50
CA LEU A 47 2.66 31.16 9.01
C LEU A 47 1.48 30.89 9.96
N PRO A 48 0.41 30.23 9.48
CA PRO A 48 -0.68 29.81 10.35
C PRO A 48 -0.15 29.02 11.56
N SER A 49 -0.83 29.17 12.69
CA SER A 49 -0.48 28.44 13.91
C SER A 49 -0.62 26.92 13.69
N ASN A 50 0.22 26.13 14.36
CA ASN A 50 0.12 24.66 14.29
C ASN A 50 -1.26 24.13 14.72
N SER A 51 -2.00 24.86 15.56
CA SER A 51 -3.35 24.46 16.00
C SER A 51 -4.44 24.69 14.95
N GLU A 52 -4.20 25.58 13.97
CA GLU A 52 -5.20 25.96 12.96
C GLU A 52 -4.81 25.51 11.55
N ILE A 53 -3.57 25.05 11.36
CA ILE A 53 -3.00 24.79 10.04
C ILE A 53 -3.77 23.72 9.26
N LEU A 54 -4.34 22.70 9.90
CA LEU A 54 -5.10 21.67 9.18
C LEU A 54 -6.36 22.24 8.52
N ASN A 55 -7.14 23.04 9.25
CA ASN A 55 -8.30 23.72 8.70
C ASN A 55 -7.88 24.65 7.56
N VAL A 56 -6.79 25.41 7.75
CA VAL A 56 -6.25 26.30 6.72
C VAL A 56 -5.79 25.52 5.47
N ILE A 57 -5.13 24.37 5.64
CA ILE A 57 -4.73 23.50 4.53
C ILE A 57 -5.96 22.98 3.79
N GLU A 58 -6.95 22.48 4.51
CA GLU A 58 -8.18 21.94 3.93
C GLU A 58 -8.92 23.02 3.13
N ASP A 59 -9.07 24.20 3.71
CA ASP A 59 -9.75 25.33 3.07
C ASP A 59 -8.98 25.83 1.85
N ILE A 60 -7.65 25.98 1.94
CA ILE A 60 -6.79 26.33 0.79
C ILE A 60 -6.95 25.29 -0.32
N SER A 61 -6.90 24.01 0.04
CA SER A 61 -6.95 22.90 -0.91
C SER A 61 -8.31 22.82 -1.60
N SER A 62 -9.40 22.96 -0.84
CA SER A 62 -10.77 23.03 -1.35
C SER A 62 -10.95 24.21 -2.30
N PHE A 63 -10.51 25.40 -1.89
CA PHE A 63 -10.61 26.62 -2.67
C PHE A 63 -9.90 26.51 -4.03
N PHE A 64 -8.68 25.97 -4.06
CA PHE A 64 -7.92 25.84 -5.29
C PHE A 64 -8.34 24.63 -6.13
N ALA A 65 -8.75 23.51 -5.52
CA ALA A 65 -9.15 22.31 -6.24
C ALA A 65 -10.31 22.57 -7.19
N LYS A 66 -11.36 23.24 -6.70
CA LYS A 66 -12.49 23.64 -7.51
C LYS A 66 -12.08 24.46 -8.73
N ARG A 67 -11.15 25.39 -8.55
CA ARG A 67 -10.69 26.29 -9.63
C ARG A 67 -9.80 25.57 -10.64
N ILE A 68 -8.89 24.74 -10.17
CA ILE A 68 -8.00 23.94 -11.02
C ILE A 68 -8.80 22.97 -11.86
N TYR A 69 -9.79 22.30 -11.26
CA TYR A 69 -10.67 21.38 -11.95
C TYR A 69 -11.54 22.10 -13.00
N LEU A 70 -12.18 23.21 -12.64
CA LEU A 70 -13.02 23.99 -13.58
C LEU A 70 -12.23 24.68 -14.70
N SER A 71 -10.94 24.95 -14.50
CA SER A 71 -10.09 25.65 -15.48
C SER A 71 -9.24 24.69 -16.33
N ASP A 72 -9.37 23.37 -16.13
CA ASP A 72 -8.65 22.32 -16.85
C ASP A 72 -7.11 22.47 -16.84
N ILE A 73 -6.56 22.88 -15.69
CA ILE A 73 -5.11 23.07 -15.46
C ILE A 73 -4.51 22.04 -14.50
N GLN A 74 -5.15 20.89 -14.33
CA GLN A 74 -4.73 19.80 -13.43
C GLN A 74 -3.32 19.31 -13.79
N ASN A 75 -2.94 19.34 -15.07
CA ASN A 75 -1.61 18.98 -15.56
C ASN A 75 -0.46 19.85 -14.98
N ASP A 76 -0.75 21.08 -14.56
CA ASP A 76 0.24 21.95 -13.92
C ASP A 76 0.55 21.50 -12.49
N ILE A 77 -0.44 20.95 -11.79
CA ILE A 77 -0.29 20.34 -10.45
C ILE A 77 0.26 18.92 -10.53
N GLN A 78 -0.12 18.15 -11.56
CA GLN A 78 0.28 16.75 -11.76
C GLN A 78 1.80 16.55 -11.70
N LYS A 79 2.58 17.56 -12.12
CA LYS A 79 4.05 17.52 -12.12
C LYS A 79 4.67 17.67 -10.73
N LEU A 80 3.89 18.13 -9.75
CA LEU A 80 4.30 18.34 -8.36
C LEU A 80 3.77 17.25 -7.43
N THR A 81 2.85 16.42 -7.93
CA THR A 81 2.34 15.23 -7.25
C THR A 81 3.14 14.00 -7.64
N ASP A 82 2.99 12.91 -6.89
CA ASP A 82 3.37 11.60 -7.41
C ASP A 82 2.61 11.34 -8.72
N ASN A 83 3.30 10.89 -9.77
CA ASN A 83 2.76 10.65 -11.12
C ASN A 83 1.66 9.56 -11.13
N ARG A 84 1.34 8.98 -9.98
CA ARG A 84 0.36 7.90 -9.75
C ARG A 84 -1.05 8.40 -9.41
N LEU A 85 -1.20 9.63 -8.96
CA LEU A 85 -2.51 10.22 -8.67
C LEU A 85 -3.11 10.78 -9.96
N ILE A 86 -4.15 10.15 -10.50
CA ILE A 86 -4.87 10.66 -11.67
C ILE A 86 -5.83 11.76 -11.19
N LEU A 87 -5.55 13.01 -11.58
CA LEU A 87 -6.32 14.19 -11.18
C LEU A 87 -7.57 14.40 -12.06
N ASN A 88 -8.48 13.41 -12.10
CA ASN A 88 -9.67 13.41 -12.97
C ASN A 88 -10.96 13.92 -12.30
N SER A 89 -10.91 14.29 -11.02
CA SER A 89 -12.05 14.81 -10.26
C SER A 89 -11.64 15.93 -9.30
N GLU A 90 -12.56 16.83 -8.96
CA GLU A 90 -12.33 17.89 -7.96
C GLU A 90 -11.81 17.32 -6.63
N VAL A 91 -12.38 16.19 -6.18
CA VAL A 91 -11.97 15.49 -4.95
C VAL A 91 -10.52 14.99 -5.05
N SER A 92 -10.13 14.38 -6.18
CA SER A 92 -8.75 13.92 -6.39
C SER A 92 -7.74 15.09 -6.39
N VAL A 93 -8.14 16.24 -6.96
CA VAL A 93 -7.33 17.47 -6.96
C VAL A 93 -7.21 18.02 -5.54
N GLN A 94 -8.29 18.04 -4.76
CA GLN A 94 -8.29 18.51 -3.38
C GLN A 94 -7.38 17.67 -2.49
N LEU A 95 -7.43 16.34 -2.60
CA LEU A 95 -6.56 15.43 -1.86
C LEU A 95 -5.08 15.67 -2.20
N ALA A 96 -4.78 15.77 -3.49
CA ALA A 96 -3.43 16.05 -3.96
C ALA A 96 -2.90 17.40 -3.47
N LEU A 97 -3.72 18.44 -3.54
CA LEU A 97 -3.37 19.76 -3.02
C LEU A 97 -3.19 19.75 -1.51
N SER A 98 -4.07 19.09 -0.76
CA SER A 98 -3.95 18.97 0.70
C SER A 98 -2.61 18.37 1.12
N ASN A 99 -2.16 17.34 0.39
CA ASN A 99 -0.83 16.78 0.60
C ASN A 99 0.28 17.79 0.30
N ILE A 100 0.30 18.42 -0.88
CA ILE A 100 1.41 19.33 -1.25
C ILE A 100 1.42 20.60 -0.38
N VAL A 101 0.25 21.20 -0.09
CA VAL A 101 0.14 22.38 0.77
C VAL A 101 0.68 22.03 2.16
N ARG A 102 0.25 20.90 2.73
CA ARG A 102 0.76 20.39 4.01
C ARG A 102 2.26 20.16 3.99
N ASP A 103 2.78 19.50 2.95
CA ASP A 103 4.19 19.19 2.84
C ASP A 103 5.06 20.45 2.67
N SER A 104 4.54 21.44 1.94
CA SER A 104 5.19 22.74 1.75
C SER A 104 5.24 23.55 3.06
N TYR A 105 4.21 23.46 3.91
CA TYR A 105 4.17 24.06 5.26
C TYR A 105 5.30 23.54 6.14
N TYR A 106 5.41 22.22 6.28
CA TYR A 106 6.47 21.62 7.09
C TYR A 106 7.86 21.88 6.51
N THR A 107 7.98 21.90 5.19
CA THR A 107 9.23 22.28 4.51
C THR A 107 9.64 23.72 4.89
N THR A 108 8.69 24.66 4.97
CA THR A 108 9.00 26.03 5.42
C THR A 108 9.45 26.07 6.87
N LEU A 109 8.78 25.34 7.77
CA LEU A 109 9.15 25.32 9.19
C LEU A 109 10.59 24.82 9.41
N VAL A 110 11.06 23.88 8.58
CA VAL A 110 12.44 23.40 8.59
C VAL A 110 13.42 24.43 8.03
N LYS A 111 13.09 25.09 6.91
CA LYS A 111 13.99 26.05 6.23
C LYS A 111 14.07 27.41 6.93
N ASN A 112 12.98 27.84 7.56
CA ASN A 112 12.89 29.03 8.38
C ASN A 112 12.47 28.60 9.78
N PRO A 113 13.41 28.09 10.61
CA PRO A 113 13.13 27.92 12.01
C PRO A 113 12.91 29.31 12.60
N LEU A 114 11.67 29.78 12.58
CA LEU A 114 11.22 30.81 13.52
C LEU A 114 11.70 30.33 14.89
N SER A 115 12.26 31.25 15.66
CA SER A 115 12.98 31.09 16.93
C SER A 115 12.26 30.37 18.08
N ASN A 116 11.42 29.39 17.78
CA ASN A 116 11.02 28.35 18.69
C ASN A 116 12.27 27.54 18.97
N LYS A 117 12.86 27.78 20.15
CA LYS A 117 13.62 26.79 20.90
C LYS A 117 13.07 25.41 20.54
N HIS A 118 13.91 24.46 20.15
CA HIS A 118 13.54 23.06 20.14
C HIS A 118 12.70 22.79 21.39
N GLU A 119 11.38 22.71 21.26
CA GLU A 119 10.57 22.11 22.30
C GLU A 119 11.12 20.69 22.33
N LYS A 120 11.87 20.38 23.41
CA LYS A 120 12.30 19.01 23.67
C LYS A 120 11.09 18.12 23.40
N MET A 121 11.25 17.02 22.69
CA MET A 121 10.14 16.13 22.29
C MET A 121 9.49 15.41 23.48
N ASN A 122 9.54 15.97 24.70
CA ASN A 122 8.90 15.45 25.89
C ASN A 122 7.51 16.06 26.03
N PHE A 123 6.51 15.35 25.54
CA PHE A 123 5.12 15.77 25.67
C PHE A 123 4.16 14.59 25.81
N THR A 124 2.96 14.90 26.30
CA THR A 124 1.85 13.96 26.44
C THR A 124 0.61 14.53 25.77
N VAL A 125 -0.09 13.70 24.98
CA VAL A 125 -1.34 14.05 24.29
C VAL A 125 -2.43 13.10 24.75
N VAL A 126 -3.62 13.64 25.03
CA VAL A 126 -4.81 12.90 25.43
C VAL A 126 -5.98 13.35 24.56
N ASP A 127 -6.16 12.71 23.41
CA ASP A 127 -7.32 12.78 22.51
C ASP A 127 -7.00 11.96 21.24
N GLN A 128 -7.93 11.13 20.77
CA GLN A 128 -7.64 10.22 19.64
C GLN A 128 -7.25 10.96 18.36
N ASN A 129 -7.99 12.00 17.97
CA ASN A 129 -7.74 12.72 16.71
C ASN A 129 -6.40 13.46 16.78
N LEU A 130 -6.11 14.06 17.94
CA LEU A 130 -4.86 14.78 18.17
C LEU A 130 -3.66 13.83 18.27
N ILE A 131 -3.83 12.58 18.74
CA ILE A 131 -2.79 11.56 18.77
C ILE A 131 -2.35 11.17 17.36
N ASP A 132 -3.30 10.88 16.47
CA ASP A 132 -3.01 10.52 15.08
C ASP A 132 -2.29 11.66 14.35
N GLU A 133 -2.79 12.89 14.51
CA GLU A 133 -2.19 14.10 13.97
C GLU A 133 -0.75 14.29 14.47
N LYS A 134 -0.56 14.24 15.79
CA LYS A 134 0.76 14.47 16.41
C LYS A 134 1.76 13.39 16.03
N THR A 135 1.33 12.15 15.94
CA THR A 135 2.16 11.02 15.45
C THR A 135 2.64 11.31 14.03
N SER A 136 1.71 11.58 13.12
CA SER A 136 2.02 11.84 11.70
C SER A 136 2.95 13.05 11.52
N ASN A 137 2.70 14.14 12.26
CA ASN A 137 3.49 15.36 12.17
C ASN A 137 4.91 15.17 12.73
N LEU A 138 5.07 14.42 13.82
CA LEU A 138 6.38 14.12 14.39
C LEU A 138 7.23 13.25 13.47
N ILE A 139 6.66 12.18 12.92
CA ILE A 139 7.38 11.31 11.99
C ILE A 139 7.86 12.15 10.80
N ARG A 140 6.97 12.95 10.19
CA ARG A 140 7.36 13.86 9.09
C ARG A 140 8.46 14.83 9.49
N PHE A 141 8.37 15.44 10.67
CA PHE A 141 9.41 16.35 11.16
C PHE A 141 10.77 15.64 11.30
N ILE A 142 10.80 14.46 11.90
CA ILE A 142 12.03 13.66 12.07
C ILE A 142 12.61 13.27 10.71
N VAL A 143 11.79 12.74 9.81
CA VAL A 143 12.24 12.33 8.47
C VAL A 143 12.73 13.52 7.64
N SER A 144 12.10 14.69 7.77
CA SER A 144 12.52 15.90 7.06
C SER A 144 13.81 16.51 7.59
N SER A 145 14.15 16.25 8.85
CA SER A 145 15.38 16.74 9.52
C SER A 145 16.50 15.70 9.55
N ALA A 146 16.23 14.47 9.11
CA ALA A 146 17.22 13.40 9.02
C ALA A 146 18.34 13.76 8.03
N GLN A 147 19.58 13.59 8.48
CA GLN A 147 20.78 13.81 7.65
C GLN A 147 21.38 12.52 7.09
N GLN A 148 20.91 11.36 7.57
CA GLN A 148 21.40 10.04 7.18
C GLN A 148 20.61 9.53 5.98
N ASP A 149 21.20 8.69 5.13
CA ASP A 149 20.52 8.10 3.96
C ASP A 149 19.55 6.95 4.32
N THR A 150 19.64 6.44 5.55
CA THR A 150 18.89 5.29 6.06
C THR A 150 18.28 5.59 7.42
N MET A 151 17.06 5.12 7.68
CA MET A 151 16.42 5.21 8.99
C MET A 151 15.82 3.87 9.39
N ASP A 152 16.18 3.40 10.59
CA ASP A 152 15.58 2.21 11.20
C ASP A 152 14.41 2.61 12.10
N ILE A 153 13.27 1.96 11.94
CA ILE A 153 12.07 2.19 12.75
C ILE A 153 11.62 0.88 13.38
N TYR A 154 11.49 0.86 14.70
CA TYR A 154 11.04 -0.31 15.47
C TYR A 154 9.62 -0.08 15.99
N ILE A 155 8.75 -1.07 15.78
CA ILE A 155 7.32 -0.96 16.05
C ILE A 155 6.85 -2.17 16.86
N SER A 156 6.10 -1.91 17.94
CA SER A 156 5.54 -2.95 18.82
C SER A 156 4.08 -2.65 19.21
N LEU A 157 3.28 -2.15 18.27
CA LEU A 157 1.89 -1.76 18.52
C LEU A 157 0.94 -2.97 18.45
N ARG A 158 0.00 -3.02 19.40
CA ARG A 158 -0.88 -4.16 19.67
C ARG A 158 -2.02 -4.31 18.68
N SER A 159 -2.21 -3.35 17.76
CA SER A 159 -3.18 -3.28 16.66
C SER A 159 -2.59 -2.40 15.56
N PHE A 160 -2.57 -2.86 14.31
CA PHE A 160 -1.95 -2.15 13.18
C PHE A 160 -2.73 -0.91 12.70
N ASP A 161 -3.12 -0.02 13.62
CA ASP A 161 -3.69 1.31 13.29
C ASP A 161 -2.63 2.29 12.72
N ILE A 162 -1.37 1.87 12.64
CA ILE A 162 -0.26 2.64 12.04
C ILE A 162 -0.47 2.86 10.54
N PHE A 163 -1.23 1.98 9.89
CA PHE A 163 -1.42 2.00 8.44
C PHE A 163 -2.87 2.16 8.03
N ASN A 164 -3.73 2.58 8.96
CA ASN A 164 -4.97 3.22 8.55
C ASN A 164 -4.61 4.46 7.70
N ASP A 165 -5.41 4.79 6.68
CA ASP A 165 -5.06 5.70 5.57
C ASP A 165 -4.38 7.02 6.00
N ARG A 166 -4.69 7.52 7.19
CA ARG A 166 -4.14 8.77 7.74
C ARG A 166 -2.66 8.68 8.13
N ASN A 167 -2.24 7.58 8.75
CA ASN A 167 -0.88 7.39 9.25
C ASN A 167 0.04 6.79 8.17
N PHE A 168 -0.49 5.96 7.26
CA PHE A 168 0.27 5.42 6.13
C PHE A 168 0.90 6.53 5.24
N ASN A 169 0.12 7.58 4.98
CA ASN A 169 0.55 8.76 4.23
C ASN A 169 1.67 9.58 4.90
N SER A 170 2.05 9.28 6.15
CA SER A 170 3.22 9.90 6.78
C SER A 170 4.52 9.20 6.36
N TYR A 171 4.46 7.92 6.00
CA TYR A 171 5.63 7.12 5.59
C TYR A 171 5.95 7.24 4.08
N THR A 172 5.02 7.73 3.25
CA THR A 172 5.33 8.09 1.86
C THR A 172 6.41 9.18 1.77
N PHE A 173 6.60 9.98 2.83
CA PHE A 173 7.63 11.02 2.91
C PHE A 173 9.07 10.48 2.92
N PHE A 174 9.30 9.22 3.29
CA PHE A 174 10.63 8.61 3.15
C PHE A 174 11.06 8.57 1.68
N SER A 175 10.11 8.23 0.78
CA SER A 175 10.37 8.15 -0.66
C SER A 175 10.67 9.51 -1.29
N THR A 176 10.04 10.59 -0.83
CA THR A 176 10.26 11.94 -1.37
C THR A 176 11.62 12.53 -1.00
N LYS A 177 12.26 11.98 0.04
CA LYS A 177 13.61 12.38 0.50
C LYS A 177 14.73 11.46 0.05
N ASN A 178 14.45 10.45 -0.77
CA ASN A 178 15.42 9.41 -1.12
C ASN A 178 16.00 8.68 0.12
N LEU A 179 15.26 8.67 1.23
CA LEU A 179 15.65 8.00 2.47
C LEU A 179 15.22 6.54 2.41
N THR A 180 16.16 5.63 2.68
CA THR A 180 15.84 4.21 2.82
C THR A 180 15.25 3.97 4.20
N CYS A 181 14.04 3.44 4.26
CA CYS A 181 13.35 3.14 5.51
C CYS A 181 13.37 1.63 5.77
N ASN A 182 13.99 1.23 6.88
CA ASN A 182 13.99 -0.14 7.37
C ASN A 182 12.97 -0.27 8.52
N LEU A 183 11.89 -1.00 8.28
CA LEU A 183 10.85 -1.24 9.27
C LEU A 183 11.11 -2.57 9.98
N HIS A 184 11.09 -2.53 11.31
CA HIS A 184 11.18 -3.70 12.18
C HIS A 184 9.93 -3.77 13.03
N ILE A 185 9.15 -4.84 12.88
CA ILE A 185 7.81 -4.90 13.48
C ILE A 185 7.64 -6.18 14.29
N ALA A 186 7.27 -6.06 15.56
CA ALA A 186 6.99 -7.20 16.42
C ALA A 186 5.48 -7.45 16.47
N ILE A 187 5.06 -8.71 16.25
CA ILE A 187 3.64 -9.12 16.24
C ILE A 187 3.41 -10.25 17.23
N SER A 188 2.43 -10.07 18.12
CA SER A 188 2.04 -11.13 19.05
C SER A 188 1.39 -12.31 18.32
N SER A 189 1.83 -13.52 18.62
CA SER A 189 1.24 -14.78 18.13
C SER A 189 -0.24 -14.96 18.51
N LYS A 190 -0.75 -14.19 19.48
CA LYS A 190 -2.18 -14.23 19.88
C LYS A 190 -3.12 -13.68 18.80
N TRP A 191 -2.59 -12.98 17.80
CA TRP A 191 -3.35 -12.43 16.68
C TRP A 191 -4.02 -13.51 15.82
N PHE A 192 -3.37 -14.64 15.58
CA PHE A 192 -3.94 -15.72 14.76
C PHE A 192 -5.16 -16.43 15.39
N LYS A 193 -5.46 -16.12 16.66
CA LYS A 193 -6.64 -16.63 17.37
C LYS A 193 -7.89 -15.79 17.13
N LEU A 194 -7.73 -14.62 16.51
CA LEU A 194 -8.83 -13.71 16.18
C LEU A 194 -9.41 -14.05 14.79
N GLY A 195 -10.56 -13.46 14.45
CA GLY A 195 -11.42 -13.93 13.36
C GLY A 195 -10.87 -13.63 11.96
N LEU A 196 -11.71 -13.85 10.95
CA LEU A 196 -11.41 -13.55 9.54
C LEU A 196 -10.99 -12.09 9.31
N GLU A 197 -11.67 -11.16 9.97
CA GLU A 197 -11.47 -9.72 9.82
C GLU A 197 -10.05 -9.32 10.24
N ASP A 198 -9.52 -9.92 11.31
CA ASP A 198 -8.18 -9.64 11.82
C ASP A 198 -7.09 -10.19 10.91
N ILE A 199 -7.32 -11.35 10.28
CA ILE A 199 -6.40 -11.94 9.29
C ILE A 199 -6.36 -11.08 8.02
N PHE A 200 -7.51 -10.62 7.53
CA PHE A 200 -7.55 -9.74 6.38
C PHE A 200 -6.93 -8.37 6.69
N SER A 201 -7.23 -7.78 7.85
CA SER A 201 -6.59 -6.53 8.30
C SER A 201 -5.07 -6.68 8.45
N PHE A 202 -4.60 -7.85 8.91
CA PHE A 202 -3.18 -8.17 8.95
C PHE A 202 -2.58 -8.26 7.54
N ILE A 203 -3.23 -8.96 6.62
CA ILE A 203 -2.80 -9.07 5.22
C ILE A 203 -2.78 -7.68 4.55
N GLU A 204 -3.79 -6.84 4.78
CA GLU A 204 -3.84 -5.44 4.32
C GLU A 204 -2.68 -4.60 4.89
N SER A 205 -2.39 -4.78 6.17
CA SER A 205 -1.26 -4.10 6.82
C SER A 205 0.07 -4.55 6.22
N LEU A 206 0.23 -5.85 5.94
CA LEU A 206 1.39 -6.38 5.23
C LEU A 206 1.51 -5.81 3.81
N PHE A 207 0.39 -5.58 3.12
CA PHE A 207 0.36 -4.94 1.80
C PHE A 207 0.86 -3.50 1.85
N ALA A 208 0.40 -2.73 2.83
CA ALA A 208 0.85 -1.38 3.07
C ALA A 208 2.37 -1.36 3.38
N LEU A 209 2.81 -2.25 4.28
CA LEU A 209 4.20 -2.43 4.69
C LEU A 209 5.14 -2.89 3.58
N ALA A 210 4.59 -3.50 2.54
CA ALA A 210 5.36 -3.93 1.40
C ALA A 210 6.04 -2.74 0.68
N MET A 211 5.66 -1.49 0.91
CA MET A 211 6.38 -0.36 0.30
C MET A 211 7.78 -0.10 0.89
N PHE A 212 8.11 -0.72 2.03
CA PHE A 212 9.36 -0.50 2.77
C PHE A 212 10.21 -1.78 2.86
N ASN A 213 11.48 -1.63 3.25
CA ASN A 213 12.31 -2.77 3.63
C ASN A 213 11.84 -3.23 5.02
N THR A 214 10.97 -4.24 5.06
CA THR A 214 10.24 -4.63 6.27
C THR A 214 10.67 -6.00 6.75
N THR A 215 11.01 -6.08 8.04
CA THR A 215 11.19 -7.33 8.77
C THR A 215 10.14 -7.41 9.88
N VAL A 216 9.34 -8.46 9.86
CA VAL A 216 8.33 -8.76 10.88
C VAL A 216 8.83 -9.90 11.75
N TYR A 217 8.69 -9.78 13.06
CA TYR A 217 9.18 -10.70 14.07
C TYR A 217 7.99 -11.22 14.89
N LEU A 218 8.01 -12.50 15.26
CA LEU A 218 7.05 -13.04 16.21
C LEU A 218 7.38 -12.59 17.64
N ASP A 219 6.40 -12.00 18.30
CA ASP A 219 6.51 -11.58 19.69
C ASP A 219 6.14 -12.73 20.64
N CYS A 220 7.13 -13.17 21.44
CA CYS A 220 6.96 -14.02 22.60
C CYS A 220 6.48 -13.17 23.79
N GLU A 221 5.41 -13.63 24.42
CA GLU A 221 4.68 -13.02 25.53
C GLU A 221 5.57 -12.24 26.53
N ASN A 222 5.13 -11.00 26.86
CA ASN A 222 5.50 -10.16 28.01
C ASN A 222 6.54 -9.02 27.85
N ILE A 223 6.62 -8.23 26.77
CA ILE A 223 7.52 -7.06 26.78
C ILE A 223 6.96 -5.81 26.05
N CYS A 224 7.05 -4.66 26.74
CA CYS A 224 6.77 -3.27 26.33
C CYS A 224 5.66 -3.05 25.30
N ASP A 225 4.44 -2.97 25.81
CA ASP A 225 3.25 -2.64 25.02
C ASP A 225 3.39 -1.26 24.37
N ASN A 226 3.21 -1.25 23.04
CA ASN A 226 2.77 -0.10 22.25
C ASN A 226 3.74 1.07 22.09
N PHE A 227 4.73 0.92 21.20
CA PHE A 227 5.61 2.02 20.83
C PHE A 227 6.01 2.04 19.35
N ILE A 228 6.47 3.22 18.92
CA ILE A 228 7.23 3.46 17.69
C ILE A 228 8.55 4.10 18.12
N TYR A 229 9.66 3.46 17.80
CA TYR A 229 11.00 3.96 18.05
C TYR A 229 11.67 4.30 16.71
N LEU A 230 11.88 5.60 16.48
CA LEU A 230 12.69 6.10 15.38
C LEU A 230 14.12 6.17 15.89
N LYS A 231 14.98 5.25 15.42
CA LYS A 231 16.32 5.04 15.97
C LYS A 231 17.10 6.35 16.05
N ASP A 232 17.72 6.61 17.20
CA ASP A 232 18.47 7.82 17.53
C ASP A 232 17.70 9.16 17.50
N HIS A 233 16.40 9.13 17.21
CA HIS A 233 15.60 10.34 17.03
C HIS A 233 14.51 10.50 18.09
N ALA A 234 13.62 9.52 18.24
CA ALA A 234 12.49 9.65 19.15
C ALA A 234 11.88 8.30 19.53
N LEU A 235 11.24 8.27 20.69
CA LEU A 235 10.36 7.20 21.14
C LEU A 235 8.95 7.74 21.31
N LEU A 236 7.98 7.09 20.66
CA LEU A 236 6.55 7.34 20.81
C LEU A 236 5.94 6.14 21.54
N SER A 237 5.29 6.36 22.67
CA SER A 237 4.63 5.32 23.48
C SER A 237 3.13 5.62 23.56
N TYR A 238 2.32 4.58 23.40
CA TYR A 238 0.87 4.68 23.31
C TYR A 238 0.19 3.90 24.42
N LEU A 239 -0.92 4.45 24.91
CA LEU A 239 -1.89 3.71 25.72
C LEU A 239 -3.17 3.55 24.90
N PHE A 240 -3.70 2.33 24.88
CA PHE A 240 -4.95 2.01 24.20
C PHE A 240 -6.05 1.69 25.21
N ASN A 241 -7.30 1.99 24.85
CA ASN A 241 -8.46 1.54 25.61
C ASN A 241 -8.81 0.07 25.31
N PRO A 242 -9.76 -0.54 26.04
CA PRO A 242 -10.19 -1.93 25.79
C PRO A 242 -10.78 -2.20 24.40
N TYR A 243 -11.15 -1.15 23.66
CA TYR A 243 -11.67 -1.24 22.29
C TYR A 243 -10.58 -1.04 21.23
N GLY A 244 -9.31 -1.00 21.62
CA GLY A 244 -8.17 -0.85 20.70
C GLY A 244 -7.95 0.56 20.17
N LYS A 245 -8.58 1.60 20.74
CA LYS A 245 -8.36 3.00 20.32
C LYS A 245 -7.27 3.67 21.16
N PRO A 246 -6.35 4.46 20.55
CA PRO A 246 -5.33 5.16 21.30
C PRO A 246 -5.97 6.29 22.12
N ILE A 247 -5.64 6.33 23.41
CA ILE A 247 -6.15 7.32 24.37
C ILE A 247 -5.06 8.24 24.90
N LEU A 248 -3.79 7.82 24.80
CA LEU A 248 -2.65 8.63 25.24
C LEU A 248 -1.44 8.36 24.35
N LEU A 249 -0.74 9.43 23.99
CA LEU A 249 0.58 9.40 23.34
C LEU A 249 1.59 10.13 24.21
N ASN A 250 2.71 9.48 24.49
CA ASN A 250 3.92 10.09 25.04
C ASN A 250 5.01 10.09 23.98
N ALA A 251 5.67 11.23 23.79
CA ALA A 251 6.88 11.31 22.98
C ALA A 251 8.09 11.66 23.86
N THR A 252 9.28 11.22 23.48
CA THR A 252 10.55 11.66 24.09
C THR A 252 11.72 11.53 23.11
N ASP A 253 12.65 12.49 23.18
CA ASP A 253 13.96 12.52 22.52
C ASP A 253 15.11 12.33 23.52
N SER A 254 14.80 11.95 24.77
CA SER A 254 15.79 11.82 25.84
C SER A 254 16.80 10.72 25.54
N SER A 255 18.07 11.08 25.38
CA SER A 255 19.16 10.15 25.06
C SER A 255 19.24 8.93 25.99
N ASN A 256 18.98 9.12 27.29
CA ASN A 256 18.93 8.04 28.28
C ASN A 256 17.79 7.05 27.98
N VAL A 257 16.62 7.55 27.58
CA VAL A 257 15.47 6.70 27.23
C VAL A 257 15.72 6.00 25.90
N LEU A 258 16.26 6.71 24.90
CA LEU A 258 16.56 6.14 23.59
C LEU A 258 17.62 5.02 23.68
N THR A 259 18.64 5.19 24.52
CA THR A 259 19.65 4.13 24.75
C THR A 259 19.02 2.89 25.40
N ASN A 260 18.11 3.08 26.36
CA ASN A 260 17.41 1.98 27.03
C ASN A 260 16.48 1.24 26.06
N ILE A 261 15.68 1.96 25.26
CA ILE A 261 14.77 1.31 24.32
C ILE A 261 15.52 0.64 23.17
N GLU A 262 16.69 1.14 22.76
CA GLU A 262 17.52 0.47 21.76
C GLU A 262 17.96 -0.92 22.26
N ASN A 263 18.35 -1.05 23.53
CA ASN A 263 18.68 -2.34 24.13
C ASN A 263 17.47 -3.28 24.18
N VAL A 264 16.28 -2.74 24.50
CA VAL A 264 15.02 -3.50 24.43
C VAL A 264 14.77 -3.98 23.01
N CYS A 265 14.93 -3.11 22.00
CA CYS A 265 14.75 -3.46 20.59
C CYS A 265 15.77 -4.53 20.15
N LYS A 266 17.04 -4.42 20.56
CA LYS A 266 18.05 -5.45 20.28
C LYS A 266 17.65 -6.81 20.86
N MET A 267 17.11 -6.85 22.08
CA MET A 267 16.62 -8.10 22.67
C MET A 267 15.33 -8.62 22.02
N GLN A 268 14.40 -7.72 21.66
CA GLN A 268 13.10 -8.06 21.07
C GLN A 268 13.18 -8.51 19.61
N PHE A 269 14.02 -7.85 18.80
CA PHE A 269 14.04 -8.02 17.35
C PHE A 269 15.21 -8.89 16.90
N LEU A 270 16.44 -8.69 17.39
CA LEU A 270 17.63 -9.38 16.83
C LEU A 270 17.77 -10.86 17.22
N ASN A 271 17.08 -11.32 18.26
CA ASN A 271 17.18 -12.70 18.77
C ASN A 271 15.94 -13.56 18.47
N ARG A 272 15.03 -13.10 17.61
CA ARG A 272 13.73 -13.75 17.40
C ARG A 272 13.53 -14.28 16.00
N ASN A 273 12.60 -15.23 15.90
CA ASN A 273 12.18 -15.80 14.63
C ASN A 273 11.61 -14.68 13.76
N ILE A 274 12.25 -14.49 12.61
CA ILE A 274 11.76 -13.62 11.56
C ILE A 274 10.52 -14.28 10.99
N LEU A 275 9.39 -13.62 11.18
CA LEU A 275 8.12 -14.04 10.64
C LEU A 275 8.02 -13.65 9.17
N PHE A 276 8.37 -12.41 8.82
CA PHE A 276 8.38 -11.97 7.43
C PHE A 276 9.64 -11.19 7.10
N GLN A 277 10.22 -11.40 5.92
CA GLN A 277 11.33 -10.59 5.40
C GLN A 277 11.15 -10.28 3.92
N SER A 278 11.65 -9.13 3.46
CA SER A 278 11.75 -8.84 2.03
C SER A 278 13.01 -9.41 1.38
N THR A 279 12.84 -9.94 0.17
CA THR A 279 13.90 -10.58 -0.63
C THR A 279 13.73 -10.34 -2.14
N SER A 280 14.72 -10.78 -2.91
CA SER A 280 14.80 -10.65 -4.37
C SER A 280 13.74 -11.45 -5.15
N TYR A 281 13.40 -10.95 -6.35
CA TYR A 281 12.16 -11.24 -7.08
C TYR A 281 11.94 -12.66 -7.62
N GLN A 282 13.01 -13.35 -7.99
CA GLN A 282 12.90 -14.40 -9.01
C GLN A 282 12.90 -15.81 -8.41
N LEU A 283 13.51 -16.00 -7.24
CA LEU A 283 13.63 -17.32 -6.61
C LEU A 283 12.39 -17.68 -5.80
N CYS A 284 11.75 -16.72 -5.14
CA CYS A 284 10.72 -17.02 -4.16
C CYS A 284 9.39 -17.52 -4.74
N GLU A 285 8.96 -17.09 -5.94
CA GLU A 285 7.71 -17.57 -6.56
C GLU A 285 7.82 -19.04 -6.97
N LEU A 286 8.92 -19.38 -7.65
CA LEU A 286 9.22 -20.74 -8.07
C LEU A 286 9.51 -21.64 -6.86
N GLU A 287 10.30 -21.18 -5.89
CA GLU A 287 10.59 -21.93 -4.67
C GLU A 287 9.33 -22.33 -3.92
N ASN A 288 8.32 -21.46 -3.81
CA ASN A 288 7.08 -21.78 -3.11
C ASN A 288 6.26 -22.85 -3.84
N LEU A 289 6.07 -22.69 -5.16
CA LEU A 289 5.36 -23.70 -5.96
C LEU A 289 6.12 -25.04 -5.93
N LEU A 290 7.45 -25.00 -6.01
CA LEU A 290 8.30 -26.19 -5.88
C LEU A 290 8.22 -26.82 -4.48
N ILE A 291 8.26 -26.03 -3.40
CA ILE A 291 8.13 -26.53 -2.02
C ILE A 291 6.76 -27.18 -1.81
N ALA A 292 5.69 -26.55 -2.29
CA ALA A 292 4.34 -27.11 -2.23
C ALA A 292 4.27 -28.44 -3.00
N LYS A 293 4.85 -28.49 -4.21
CA LYS A 293 4.99 -29.70 -5.02
C LYS A 293 5.76 -30.81 -4.28
N LEU A 294 6.96 -30.50 -3.79
CA LEU A 294 7.84 -31.45 -3.10
C LEU A 294 7.21 -32.01 -1.82
N ASN A 295 6.53 -31.16 -1.05
CA ASN A 295 5.89 -31.54 0.20
C ASN A 295 4.44 -32.02 0.03
N LYS A 296 3.95 -32.14 -1.22
CA LYS A 296 2.55 -32.45 -1.54
C LYS A 296 1.54 -31.64 -0.71
N SER A 297 1.87 -30.37 -0.47
CA SER A 297 1.13 -29.51 0.42
C SER A 297 0.12 -28.68 -0.36
N PRO A 298 -1.15 -28.60 0.08
CA PRO A 298 -2.12 -27.69 -0.52
C PRO A 298 -1.63 -26.25 -0.56
N ILE A 299 -2.05 -25.52 -1.58
CA ILE A 299 -1.73 -24.11 -1.77
C ILE A 299 -3.01 -23.29 -1.94
N ILE A 300 -3.00 -22.08 -1.37
CA ILE A 300 -4.02 -21.05 -1.54
C ILE A 300 -3.35 -19.86 -2.22
N ILE A 301 -3.93 -19.38 -3.30
CA ILE A 301 -3.45 -18.25 -4.09
C ILE A 301 -4.51 -17.14 -4.01
N LEU A 302 -4.20 -16.05 -3.33
CA LEU A 302 -4.98 -14.83 -3.38
C LEU A 302 -4.41 -13.96 -4.50
N THR A 303 -5.19 -13.75 -5.56
CA THR A 303 -4.74 -12.95 -6.71
C THR A 303 -5.74 -11.84 -7.02
N GLN A 304 -5.20 -10.67 -7.37
CA GLN A 304 -5.98 -9.49 -7.73
C GLN A 304 -5.90 -9.16 -9.23
N TYR A 305 -5.08 -9.86 -10.00
CA TYR A 305 -4.82 -9.52 -11.41
C TYR A 305 -4.42 -10.75 -12.24
N PHE A 306 -4.05 -10.49 -13.50
CA PHE A 306 -3.71 -11.49 -14.50
C PHE A 306 -2.49 -12.35 -14.09
N ASN A 307 -2.79 -13.64 -13.94
CA ASN A 307 -1.98 -14.79 -13.57
C ASN A 307 -1.19 -15.55 -14.67
N TRP A 308 -0.01 -15.17 -15.17
CA TRP A 308 0.57 -15.97 -16.28
C TRP A 308 0.76 -17.46 -15.96
N PHE A 309 0.93 -17.86 -14.70
CA PHE A 309 1.08 -19.28 -14.31
C PHE A 309 -0.16 -20.16 -14.55
N PHE A 310 -1.32 -19.58 -14.84
CA PHE A 310 -2.51 -20.36 -15.24
C PHE A 310 -2.66 -20.49 -16.76
N LEU A 311 -1.80 -19.83 -17.55
CA LEU A 311 -1.81 -19.98 -18.99
C LEU A 311 -1.21 -21.32 -19.39
N LYS A 312 -1.80 -21.96 -20.39
CA LYS A 312 -1.10 -23.02 -21.11
C LYS A 312 0.14 -22.47 -21.78
N ILE A 313 1.18 -23.29 -21.88
CA ILE A 313 2.44 -22.93 -22.52
C ILE A 313 2.20 -22.34 -23.92
N ASP A 314 1.36 -22.99 -24.74
CA ASP A 314 1.04 -22.50 -26.09
C ASP A 314 0.37 -21.11 -26.08
N THR A 315 -0.54 -20.86 -25.13
CA THR A 315 -1.21 -19.57 -24.97
C THR A 315 -0.21 -18.50 -24.52
N PHE A 316 0.64 -18.84 -23.55
CA PHE A 316 1.71 -17.99 -23.07
C PHE A 316 2.70 -17.64 -24.20
N GLU A 317 3.15 -18.60 -25.00
CA GLU A 317 4.06 -18.36 -26.11
C GLU A 317 3.46 -17.45 -27.19
N LYS A 318 2.17 -17.64 -27.50
CA LYS A 318 1.43 -16.74 -28.39
C LYS A 318 1.41 -15.32 -27.85
N PHE A 319 1.08 -15.15 -26.57
CA PHE A 319 1.08 -13.85 -25.89
C PHE A 319 2.46 -13.19 -25.96
N VAL A 320 3.50 -13.92 -25.56
CA VAL A 320 4.90 -13.47 -25.59
C VAL A 320 5.34 -13.02 -26.97
N LYS A 321 5.02 -13.81 -27.99
CA LYS A 321 5.37 -13.51 -29.38
C LYS A 321 4.63 -12.28 -29.87
N LYS A 322 3.31 -12.21 -29.63
CA LYS A 322 2.43 -11.08 -30.00
C LYS A 322 2.90 -9.78 -29.38
N LYS A 323 3.28 -9.79 -28.10
CA LYS A 323 3.70 -8.61 -27.34
C LYS A 323 5.22 -8.34 -27.38
N LYS A 324 5.98 -9.15 -28.13
CA LYS A 324 7.45 -9.03 -28.27
C LYS A 324 8.21 -9.07 -26.94
N LEU A 325 7.76 -9.94 -26.02
CA LEU A 325 8.28 -10.02 -24.65
C LEU A 325 9.44 -10.98 -24.46
N LYS A 326 9.86 -11.69 -25.53
CA LYS A 326 10.88 -12.76 -25.44
C LYS A 326 12.16 -12.34 -24.71
N LYS A 327 12.60 -11.09 -24.84
CA LYS A 327 13.81 -10.56 -24.18
C LYS A 327 13.69 -10.38 -22.66
N TYR A 328 12.47 -10.47 -22.11
CA TYR A 328 12.19 -10.35 -20.69
C TYR A 328 11.90 -11.70 -20.03
N ILE A 329 11.83 -12.77 -20.81
CA ILE A 329 11.55 -14.11 -20.32
C ILE A 329 12.85 -14.74 -19.86
N LEU A 330 12.79 -15.29 -18.66
CA LEU A 330 13.88 -16.01 -18.04
C LEU A 330 13.67 -17.51 -18.25
N ASP A 331 14.73 -18.30 -18.28
CA ASP A 331 14.61 -19.75 -18.58
C ASP A 331 13.66 -20.46 -17.61
N TRP A 332 13.71 -20.10 -16.32
CA TRP A 332 12.84 -20.64 -15.28
C TRP A 332 11.35 -20.27 -15.42
N THR A 333 10.99 -19.35 -16.32
CA THR A 333 9.59 -18.94 -16.53
C THR A 333 8.73 -20.13 -16.99
N TYR A 334 9.31 -20.96 -17.86
CA TYR A 334 8.65 -22.16 -18.37
C TYR A 334 8.53 -23.21 -17.26
N ASP A 335 9.57 -23.36 -16.43
CA ASP A 335 9.52 -24.23 -15.25
C ASP A 335 8.39 -23.82 -14.29
N SER A 336 8.19 -22.51 -14.08
CA SER A 336 7.08 -22.00 -13.25
C SER A 336 5.70 -22.30 -13.84
N LEU A 337 5.54 -22.18 -15.16
CA LEU A 337 4.29 -22.52 -15.86
C LEU A 337 3.98 -24.00 -15.68
N GLU A 338 4.98 -24.88 -15.89
CA GLU A 338 4.82 -26.32 -15.74
C GLU A 338 4.54 -26.75 -14.30
N THR A 339 5.12 -26.05 -13.31
CA THR A 339 5.01 -26.44 -11.91
C THR A 339 3.56 -26.48 -11.42
N VAL A 340 2.69 -25.55 -11.84
CA VAL A 340 1.27 -25.56 -11.44
C VAL A 340 0.57 -26.81 -12.00
N TYR A 341 0.77 -27.12 -13.28
CA TYR A 341 0.20 -28.32 -13.90
C TYR A 341 0.73 -29.60 -13.25
N ASP A 342 2.02 -29.65 -12.93
CA ASP A 342 2.61 -30.78 -12.23
C ASP A 342 2.06 -30.95 -10.81
N MET A 343 1.81 -29.86 -10.09
CA MET A 343 1.16 -29.91 -8.79
C MET A 343 -0.25 -30.49 -8.91
N LEU A 344 -1.01 -30.03 -9.89
CA LEU A 344 -2.36 -30.53 -10.15
C LEU A 344 -2.35 -32.01 -10.54
N ASN A 345 -1.44 -32.42 -11.42
CA ASN A 345 -1.25 -33.83 -11.80
C ASN A 345 -0.78 -34.71 -10.61
N ALA A 346 -0.06 -34.13 -9.65
CA ALA A 346 0.35 -34.80 -8.42
C ALA A 346 -0.79 -34.90 -7.37
N GLY A 347 -1.99 -34.40 -7.68
CA GLY A 347 -3.15 -34.42 -6.79
C GLY A 347 -3.09 -33.37 -5.67
N ILE A 348 -2.26 -32.34 -5.82
CA ILE A 348 -2.13 -31.28 -4.82
C ILE A 348 -3.30 -30.31 -4.96
N GLU A 349 -3.95 -30.00 -3.85
CA GLU A 349 -5.07 -29.05 -3.81
C GLU A 349 -4.56 -27.62 -4.05
N VAL A 350 -5.14 -26.94 -5.04
CA VAL A 350 -4.82 -25.56 -5.44
C VAL A 350 -6.12 -24.75 -5.39
N ASN A 351 -6.19 -23.83 -4.42
CA ASN A 351 -7.34 -22.94 -4.24
C ASN A 351 -6.96 -21.54 -4.71
N VAL A 352 -7.68 -20.99 -5.69
CA VAL A 352 -7.47 -19.62 -6.18
C VAL A 352 -8.63 -18.75 -5.73
N ILE A 353 -8.33 -17.61 -5.12
CA ILE A 353 -9.33 -16.69 -4.58
C ILE A 353 -9.19 -15.34 -5.29
N PHE A 354 -10.28 -14.88 -5.89
CA PHE A 354 -10.41 -13.57 -6.53
C PHE A 354 -11.36 -12.66 -5.75
N ASN A 355 -11.12 -11.35 -5.83
CA ASN A 355 -12.12 -10.34 -5.52
C ASN A 355 -12.97 -10.08 -6.77
N PHE A 356 -14.29 -10.10 -6.65
CA PHE A 356 -15.21 -9.91 -7.78
C PHE A 356 -14.98 -8.57 -8.51
N ASP A 357 -14.74 -7.49 -7.78
CA ASP A 357 -14.46 -6.17 -8.36
C ASP A 357 -13.17 -6.17 -9.19
N ASN A 358 -12.22 -7.04 -8.86
CA ASN A 358 -10.95 -7.17 -9.59
C ASN A 358 -11.11 -7.98 -10.87
N LEU A 359 -12.09 -8.86 -10.96
CA LEU A 359 -12.42 -9.59 -12.19
C LEU A 359 -13.01 -8.62 -13.23
N LEU A 360 -13.83 -7.66 -12.77
CA LEU A 360 -14.26 -6.50 -13.55
C LEU A 360 -13.07 -5.61 -13.93
N TYR A 361 -12.16 -5.34 -12.98
CA TYR A 361 -10.96 -4.55 -13.26
C TYR A 361 -10.10 -5.20 -14.34
N LEU A 362 -9.86 -6.51 -14.27
CA LEU A 362 -9.10 -7.28 -15.26
C LEU A 362 -9.74 -7.20 -16.64
N ALA A 363 -11.07 -7.33 -16.73
CA ALA A 363 -11.82 -7.15 -17.97
C ALA A 363 -11.76 -5.71 -18.52
N SER A 364 -11.48 -4.73 -17.65
CA SER A 364 -11.40 -3.30 -17.97
C SER A 364 -9.98 -2.76 -18.13
N SER A 365 -8.96 -3.54 -17.78
CA SER A 365 -7.59 -3.07 -17.71
C SER A 365 -6.94 -3.10 -19.09
N ASP A 366 -6.48 -1.94 -19.53
CA ASP A 366 -5.72 -1.82 -20.77
C ASP A 366 -4.27 -2.34 -20.63
N SER A 367 -3.82 -2.72 -19.43
CA SER A 367 -2.44 -3.18 -19.22
C SER A 367 -2.22 -4.13 -18.05
N VAL A 368 -1.19 -4.97 -18.15
CA VAL A 368 -0.70 -5.87 -17.10
C VAL A 368 0.80 -5.74 -16.98
N SER A 369 1.30 -5.89 -15.75
CA SER A 369 2.74 -5.93 -15.49
C SER A 369 3.33 -7.30 -15.83
N PHE A 370 4.38 -7.31 -16.63
CA PHE A 370 5.15 -8.48 -17.01
C PHE A 370 6.64 -8.24 -16.74
N TYR A 371 7.22 -8.92 -15.74
CA TYR A 371 8.61 -8.74 -15.29
C TYR A 371 9.02 -7.26 -15.14
N GLY A 372 8.23 -6.44 -14.47
CA GLY A 372 8.57 -5.02 -14.34
C GLY A 372 8.02 -4.09 -15.42
N ASN A 373 7.44 -4.62 -16.50
CA ASN A 373 7.04 -3.82 -17.65
C ASN A 373 5.52 -3.82 -17.83
N ASN A 374 4.93 -2.65 -18.01
CA ASN A 374 3.53 -2.56 -18.38
C ASN A 374 3.35 -2.97 -19.85
N VAL A 375 2.58 -4.02 -20.05
CA VAL A 375 2.23 -4.56 -21.36
C VAL A 375 0.74 -4.35 -21.57
N THR A 376 0.38 -3.74 -22.69
CA THR A 376 -1.03 -3.60 -23.07
C THR A 376 -1.63 -4.98 -23.33
N ILE A 377 -2.67 -5.34 -22.60
CA ILE A 377 -3.44 -6.56 -22.83
C ILE A 377 -4.66 -6.20 -23.67
N ASP A 378 -4.96 -7.03 -24.68
CA ASP A 378 -6.17 -6.87 -25.48
C ASP A 378 -7.19 -7.96 -25.16
N TYR A 379 -8.41 -7.78 -25.68
CA TYR A 379 -9.55 -8.65 -25.43
C TYR A 379 -9.24 -10.13 -25.67
N ASP A 380 -8.56 -10.46 -26.77
CA ASP A 380 -8.28 -11.85 -27.13
C ASP A 380 -7.36 -12.52 -26.10
N ASP A 381 -6.41 -11.76 -25.54
CA ASP A 381 -5.49 -12.25 -24.53
C ASP A 381 -6.19 -12.54 -23.18
N ILE A 382 -7.12 -11.66 -22.77
CA ILE A 382 -7.94 -11.86 -21.55
C ILE A 382 -8.85 -13.07 -21.72
N TYR A 383 -9.52 -13.15 -22.87
CA TYR A 383 -10.42 -14.26 -23.18
C TYR A 383 -9.68 -15.60 -23.19
N ALA A 384 -8.49 -15.65 -23.80
CA ALA A 384 -7.65 -16.86 -23.80
C ALA A 384 -7.23 -17.28 -22.39
N TYR A 385 -6.86 -16.33 -21.53
CA TYR A 385 -6.53 -16.59 -20.13
C TYR A 385 -7.71 -17.16 -19.34
N CYS A 386 -8.88 -16.55 -19.45
CA CYS A 386 -10.07 -17.02 -18.74
C CYS A 386 -10.50 -18.42 -19.21
N ASN A 387 -10.33 -18.74 -20.49
CA ASN A 387 -10.58 -20.09 -21.00
C ASN A 387 -9.58 -21.12 -20.46
N ASP A 388 -8.30 -20.76 -20.37
CA ASP A 388 -7.31 -21.66 -19.78
C ASP A 388 -7.57 -21.89 -18.29
N LEU A 389 -8.01 -20.85 -17.55
CA LEU A 389 -8.43 -21.01 -16.16
C LEU A 389 -9.68 -21.90 -16.04
N ALA A 390 -10.69 -21.71 -16.89
CA ALA A 390 -11.90 -22.54 -16.88
C ALA A 390 -11.59 -24.02 -17.20
N ASP A 391 -10.72 -24.28 -18.18
CA ASP A 391 -10.26 -25.64 -18.49
C ASP A 391 -9.51 -26.28 -17.31
N LEU A 392 -8.81 -25.51 -16.48
CA LEU A 392 -8.24 -26.02 -15.23
C LEU A 392 -9.31 -26.44 -14.22
N ILE A 393 -10.36 -25.63 -14.05
CA ILE A 393 -11.50 -25.92 -13.15
C ILE A 393 -12.21 -27.20 -13.59
N ASP A 394 -12.48 -27.34 -14.88
CA ASP A 394 -13.22 -28.50 -15.40
C ASP A 394 -12.39 -29.79 -15.39
N ARG A 395 -11.07 -29.67 -15.59
CA ARG A 395 -10.17 -30.83 -15.72
C ARG A 395 -9.71 -31.40 -14.39
N TYR A 396 -9.53 -30.56 -13.37
CA TYR A 396 -8.86 -30.94 -12.13
C TYR A 396 -9.79 -30.76 -10.92
N GLU A 397 -10.25 -31.87 -10.33
CA GLU A 397 -11.07 -31.86 -9.10
C GLU A 397 -10.35 -31.21 -7.90
N ASN A 398 -9.02 -31.18 -7.93
CA ASN A 398 -8.15 -30.55 -6.93
C ASN A 398 -7.81 -29.09 -7.25
N PHE A 399 -8.45 -28.49 -8.26
CA PHE A 399 -8.37 -27.05 -8.53
C PHE A 399 -9.71 -26.40 -8.20
N SER A 400 -9.71 -25.32 -7.43
CA SER A 400 -10.94 -24.62 -7.07
C SER A 400 -10.75 -23.12 -7.14
N VAL A 401 -11.74 -22.44 -7.72
CA VAL A 401 -11.77 -20.98 -7.82
C VAL A 401 -12.90 -20.45 -6.94
N TYR A 402 -12.56 -19.47 -6.11
CA TYR A 402 -13.51 -18.80 -5.23
C TYR A 402 -13.57 -17.31 -5.55
N SER A 403 -14.78 -16.76 -5.49
CA SER A 403 -15.03 -15.31 -5.51
C SER A 403 -15.44 -14.84 -4.12
N LEU A 404 -14.72 -13.85 -3.59
CA LEU A 404 -15.13 -13.11 -2.39
C LEU A 404 -16.21 -12.09 -2.78
N ASN A 405 -17.43 -12.29 -2.29
CA ASN A 405 -18.50 -11.30 -2.44
C ASN A 405 -18.50 -10.37 -1.22
N ASN A 406 -18.52 -9.05 -1.46
CA ASN A 406 -18.60 -8.02 -0.41
C ASN A 406 -17.60 -8.22 0.74
N LEU A 407 -16.30 -8.12 0.45
CA LEU A 407 -15.42 -7.59 1.49
C LEU A 407 -15.93 -6.19 1.82
N PRO A 408 -16.17 -5.81 3.10
CA PRO A 408 -16.47 -4.43 3.45
C PRO A 408 -15.34 -3.60 2.86
N SER A 409 -15.69 -2.84 1.82
CA SER A 409 -14.81 -2.03 0.98
C SER A 409 -13.35 -2.16 1.38
N LEU A 410 -12.57 -2.94 0.61
CA LEU A 410 -11.18 -2.57 0.35
C LEU A 410 -11.24 -1.17 -0.28
N THR A 411 -11.48 -0.17 0.57
CA THR A 411 -11.50 1.26 0.28
C THR A 411 -10.26 1.51 -0.56
N PRO A 412 -10.36 2.20 -1.70
CA PRO A 412 -9.53 1.95 -2.87
C PRO A 412 -8.03 2.01 -2.55
N LEU A 413 -7.51 0.87 -2.12
CA LEU A 413 -6.14 0.41 -2.24
C LEU A 413 -5.90 0.08 -3.73
N ASN A 414 -6.42 0.93 -4.63
CA ASN A 414 -6.23 0.96 -6.08
C ASN A 414 -4.74 1.05 -6.47
N SER A 415 -3.86 1.10 -5.47
CA SER A 415 -2.41 1.20 -5.53
C SER A 415 -1.70 -0.02 -4.93
N TYR A 416 -2.32 -1.18 -4.74
CA TYR A 416 -1.64 -2.37 -4.23
C TYR A 416 -1.97 -3.60 -5.05
N ASN A 417 -1.46 -3.62 -6.27
CA ASN A 417 -1.39 -4.80 -7.09
C ASN A 417 -0.50 -5.86 -6.38
N ILE A 418 -1.05 -6.81 -5.63
CA ILE A 418 -0.25 -7.80 -4.86
C ILE A 418 -0.86 -9.21 -5.01
N ASN A 419 -0.01 -10.24 -5.12
CA ASN A 419 -0.43 -11.65 -5.05
C ASN A 419 0.06 -12.29 -3.74
N VAL A 420 -0.76 -13.15 -3.14
CA VAL A 420 -0.38 -13.91 -1.94
C VAL A 420 -0.47 -15.40 -2.21
N PHE A 421 0.56 -16.14 -1.83
CA PHE A 421 0.66 -17.58 -1.93
C PHE A 421 0.81 -18.15 -0.53
N ILE A 422 -0.02 -19.11 -0.17
CA ILE A 422 -0.12 -19.63 1.19
C ILE A 422 -0.14 -21.15 1.13
N SER A 423 0.78 -21.78 1.86
CA SER A 423 0.79 -23.20 2.12
C SER A 423 0.88 -23.44 3.64
N LYS A 424 0.77 -24.69 4.08
CA LYS A 424 0.95 -25.03 5.50
C LYS A 424 2.34 -24.69 6.06
N SER A 425 3.34 -24.50 5.21
CA SER A 425 4.73 -24.27 5.64
C SER A 425 5.27 -22.91 5.26
N THR A 426 4.59 -22.17 4.38
CA THR A 426 5.14 -20.95 3.79
C THR A 426 4.04 -19.99 3.36
N VAL A 427 4.21 -18.70 3.65
CA VAL A 427 3.37 -17.59 3.16
C VAL A 427 4.25 -16.65 2.36
N TYR A 428 3.78 -16.18 1.22
CA TYR A 428 4.56 -15.33 0.32
C TYR A 428 3.68 -14.28 -0.31
N ILE A 429 4.18 -13.05 -0.37
CA ILE A 429 3.47 -11.87 -0.85
C ILE A 429 4.34 -11.21 -1.93
N LYS A 430 3.79 -11.10 -3.14
CA LYS A 430 4.41 -10.50 -4.32
C LYS A 430 3.94 -9.08 -4.55
N LYS A 431 4.84 -8.11 -4.46
CA LYS A 431 4.58 -6.72 -4.85
C LYS A 431 4.56 -6.64 -6.38
N ASN A 432 3.51 -6.07 -6.98
CA ASN A 432 3.53 -5.82 -8.42
C ASN A 432 4.46 -4.64 -8.73
N ASP A 433 5.15 -4.79 -9.85
CA ASP A 433 6.21 -3.91 -10.28
C ASP A 433 5.78 -2.50 -10.67
N THR A 434 4.49 -2.24 -10.90
CA THR A 434 4.01 -0.91 -11.36
C THR A 434 4.20 0.21 -10.34
N ILE A 435 4.46 -0.14 -9.08
CA ILE A 435 4.38 0.77 -7.92
C ILE A 435 5.74 0.93 -7.23
N LEU A 436 6.79 0.24 -7.68
CA LEU A 436 8.12 0.33 -7.06
C LEU A 436 9.19 0.55 -8.12
N SER A 437 9.76 1.75 -8.13
CA SER A 437 10.89 2.13 -9.00
C SER A 437 12.24 1.56 -8.52
N ASN A 438 12.29 0.98 -7.31
CA ASN A 438 13.51 0.45 -6.73
C ASN A 438 13.66 -1.06 -6.97
N LYS A 439 14.90 -1.47 -7.24
CA LYS A 439 15.23 -2.79 -7.79
C LYS A 439 15.29 -3.92 -6.77
N ASP A 440 15.37 -3.66 -5.47
CA ASP A 440 15.94 -4.68 -4.58
C ASP A 440 15.02 -5.31 -3.51
N ASP A 441 13.78 -4.83 -3.29
CA ASP A 441 12.88 -5.49 -2.32
C ASP A 441 11.43 -5.51 -2.80
N LYS A 442 11.06 -6.57 -3.52
CA LYS A 442 9.75 -6.69 -4.18
C LYS A 442 8.82 -7.74 -3.56
N PHE A 443 9.24 -8.38 -2.47
CA PHE A 443 8.52 -9.51 -1.88
C PHE A 443 8.53 -9.45 -0.37
N VAL A 444 7.63 -10.22 0.24
CA VAL A 444 7.58 -10.45 1.68
C VAL A 444 7.24 -11.94 1.87
N TYR A 445 8.06 -12.71 2.60
CA TYR A 445 7.82 -14.15 2.80
C TYR A 445 7.97 -14.57 4.26
N SER A 446 7.20 -15.58 4.67
CA SER A 446 7.28 -16.27 5.96
C SER A 446 7.55 -17.75 5.75
N ASN A 447 8.48 -18.31 6.51
CA ASN A 447 8.79 -19.74 6.56
C ASN A 447 8.54 -20.35 7.95
N ASP A 448 7.94 -19.60 8.87
CA ASP A 448 7.55 -20.12 10.19
C ASP A 448 6.35 -21.07 10.00
N ARG A 449 6.59 -22.36 10.20
CA ARG A 449 5.60 -23.40 9.90
C ARG A 449 4.36 -23.30 10.78
N GLU A 450 4.48 -22.87 12.02
CA GLU A 450 3.33 -22.80 12.94
C GLU A 450 2.40 -21.68 12.49
N VAL A 451 2.96 -20.51 12.18
CA VAL A 451 2.18 -19.37 11.68
C VAL A 451 1.63 -19.62 10.29
N CYS A 452 2.41 -20.20 9.39
CA CYS A 452 1.91 -20.55 8.05
C CYS A 452 0.76 -21.55 8.14
N ALA A 453 0.86 -22.54 9.04
CA ALA A 453 -0.22 -23.48 9.30
C ALA A 453 -1.45 -22.77 9.88
N ASP A 454 -1.29 -21.85 10.81
CA ASP A 454 -2.39 -21.08 11.40
C ASP A 454 -3.12 -20.22 10.37
N ILE A 455 -2.38 -19.45 9.55
CA ILE A 455 -2.94 -18.65 8.46
C ILE A 455 -3.67 -19.55 7.46
N TYR A 456 -3.01 -20.63 7.01
CA TYR A 456 -3.62 -21.59 6.09
C TYR A 456 -4.89 -22.21 6.67
N ASN A 457 -4.84 -22.67 7.92
CA ASN A 457 -5.97 -23.34 8.57
C ASN A 457 -7.15 -22.37 8.77
N ALA A 458 -6.88 -21.11 9.09
CA ALA A 458 -7.91 -20.10 9.24
C ALA A 458 -8.62 -19.82 7.90
N ILE A 459 -7.87 -19.61 6.81
CA ILE A 459 -8.44 -19.39 5.48
C ILE A 459 -9.18 -20.65 5.01
N ASN A 460 -8.60 -21.83 5.19
CA ASN A 460 -9.23 -23.09 4.78
C ASN A 460 -10.52 -23.38 5.58
N LYS A 461 -10.54 -23.08 6.88
CA LYS A 461 -11.76 -23.17 7.71
C LYS A 461 -12.88 -22.30 7.15
N VAL A 462 -12.54 -21.21 6.48
CA VAL A 462 -13.49 -20.25 5.91
C VAL A 462 -13.96 -20.70 4.54
N LEU A 463 -13.05 -21.16 3.69
CA LEU A 463 -13.40 -21.82 2.42
C LEU A 463 -14.41 -22.96 2.64
N LYS A 464 -14.25 -23.71 3.74
CA LYS A 464 -15.16 -24.79 4.15
C LYS A 464 -16.48 -24.32 4.75
N ARG A 465 -16.57 -23.09 5.23
CA ARG A 465 -17.79 -22.54 5.86
C ARG A 465 -18.77 -21.93 4.86
N GLN A 466 -18.34 -21.62 3.63
CA GLN A 466 -19.18 -21.09 2.52
C GLN A 466 -19.98 -19.80 2.81
N ASP A 467 -19.94 -19.23 4.02
CA ASP A 467 -20.83 -18.14 4.42
C ASP A 467 -20.56 -16.78 3.71
N SER A 468 -19.43 -16.61 3.01
CA SER A 468 -19.06 -15.37 2.28
C SER A 468 -18.33 -15.57 0.95
N LEU A 469 -18.07 -16.81 0.55
CA LEU A 469 -17.27 -17.18 -0.64
C LEU A 469 -18.11 -18.03 -1.58
N TYR A 470 -18.27 -17.56 -2.82
CA TYR A 470 -18.92 -18.34 -3.86
C TYR A 470 -17.85 -19.18 -4.55
N MET A 471 -17.96 -20.51 -4.44
CA MET A 471 -17.20 -21.42 -5.28
C MET A 471 -17.77 -21.35 -6.70
N VAL A 472 -16.89 -21.25 -7.70
CA VAL A 472 -17.27 -21.05 -9.10
C VAL A 472 -16.80 -22.24 -9.93
N ASP A 473 -17.73 -22.90 -10.63
CA ASP A 473 -17.39 -23.90 -11.65
C ASP A 473 -16.96 -23.25 -12.98
N GLY A 474 -16.44 -24.03 -13.93
CA GLY A 474 -15.88 -23.49 -15.17
C GLY A 474 -16.88 -22.71 -16.02
N ASP A 475 -18.09 -23.26 -16.18
CA ASP A 475 -19.17 -22.63 -16.95
C ASP A 475 -19.65 -21.32 -16.31
N MET A 476 -19.88 -21.33 -14.99
CA MET A 476 -20.28 -20.13 -14.25
C MET A 476 -19.18 -19.08 -14.25
N PHE A 477 -17.91 -19.48 -14.17
CA PHE A 477 -16.77 -18.58 -14.25
C PHE A 477 -16.70 -17.89 -15.61
N LEU A 478 -16.81 -18.65 -16.70
CA LEU A 478 -16.84 -18.10 -18.05
C LEU A 478 -18.05 -17.19 -18.27
N GLU A 479 -19.22 -17.55 -17.74
CA GLU A 479 -20.40 -16.69 -17.80
C GLU A 479 -20.16 -15.36 -17.08
N MET A 480 -19.59 -15.40 -15.87
CA MET A 480 -19.24 -14.21 -15.08
C MET A 480 -18.24 -13.31 -15.83
N VAL A 481 -17.20 -13.89 -16.43
CA VAL A 481 -16.22 -13.16 -17.26
C VAL A 481 -16.91 -12.52 -18.45
N ASN A 482 -17.69 -13.29 -19.21
CA ASN A 482 -18.37 -12.80 -20.41
C ASN A 482 -19.36 -11.68 -20.08
N ASN A 483 -20.08 -11.78 -18.97
CA ASN A 483 -20.99 -10.74 -18.51
C ASN A 483 -20.23 -9.49 -18.07
N SER A 484 -19.11 -9.64 -17.37
CA SER A 484 -18.22 -8.54 -16.98
C SER A 484 -17.68 -7.79 -18.21
N ILE A 485 -17.23 -8.52 -19.24
CA ILE A 485 -16.74 -7.94 -20.48
C ILE A 485 -17.85 -7.23 -21.25
N LYS A 486 -19.05 -7.82 -21.35
CA LYS A 486 -20.22 -7.16 -21.99
C LYS A 486 -20.57 -5.85 -21.29
N ILE A 487 -20.51 -5.80 -19.96
CA ILE A 487 -20.75 -4.57 -19.18
C ILE A 487 -19.69 -3.52 -19.51
N PHE A 488 -18.41 -3.91 -19.56
CA PHE A 488 -17.30 -3.04 -19.92
C PHE A 488 -17.43 -2.48 -21.35
N GLU A 489 -17.72 -3.34 -22.33
CA GLU A 489 -17.94 -2.93 -23.72
C GLU A 489 -19.10 -1.94 -23.86
N ASN A 490 -20.20 -2.17 -23.15
CA ASN A 490 -21.37 -1.30 -23.21
C ASN A 490 -21.11 0.06 -22.56
N THR A 491 -20.35 0.09 -21.45
CA THR A 491 -19.94 1.35 -20.81
C THR A 491 -18.95 2.13 -21.69
N HIS A 492 -18.00 1.46 -22.35
CA HIS A 492 -17.01 2.14 -23.20
C HIS A 492 -17.54 2.52 -24.58
N LYS A 493 -18.42 1.74 -25.22
CA LYS A 493 -19.10 2.12 -26.48
C LYS A 493 -20.00 3.36 -26.31
N SER A 494 -20.58 3.58 -25.12
CA SER A 494 -21.38 4.77 -24.81
C SER A 494 -20.55 6.06 -24.68
N SER A 495 -19.25 5.94 -24.37
CA SER A 495 -18.31 7.07 -24.27
C SER A 495 -17.76 7.52 -25.64
N ILE A 496 -17.71 6.59 -26.61
CA ILE A 496 -17.25 6.85 -27.98
C ILE A 496 -18.37 7.43 -28.84
N THR A 497 -19.64 7.07 -28.59
CA THR A 497 -20.79 7.63 -29.32
C THR A 497 -21.21 9.03 -28.86
N LYS A 498 -20.77 9.50 -27.69
CA LYS A 498 -20.98 10.91 -27.24
C LYS A 498 -19.89 11.90 -27.71
N LYS A 499 -18.84 11.42 -28.38
CA LYS A 499 -17.76 12.24 -28.97
C LYS A 499 -17.75 12.24 -30.51
N ARG A 500 -18.84 11.78 -31.14
CA ARG A 500 -19.07 11.95 -32.59
C ARG A 500 -20.17 12.95 -32.85
#